data_AF-A0A353LR27-F1
#
_entry.id   AF-A0A353LR27-F1
#
_cell.length_a   1.000
_cell.length_b   1.000
_cell.length_c   1.000
_cell.angle_alpha   90.00
_cell.angle_beta   90.00
_cell.angle_gamma   90.00
#
_symmetry.space_group_name_H-M   'P 1'
#
loop_
_entity.id
_entity.type
_entity.pdbx_description
1 polymer ?
#
loop_
_entity_poly.entity_id
_entity_poly.type
_entity_poly.pdbx_seq_one_letter_code
_entity_poly.pdbx_strand_id
1 'polypeptide(L)'
;MLHINDLTHHIAGKPLFEQCTAAIPAGWRVGLVGRNGTGKSTLLRLITGEQSAESGSVNVRPSARIGTVAQEAPSGERSLIDTVLAADTERAGLLAQAETETDPHQIAEIHTRLADIGAHAAP
;
A
#
# COMPACT_ATOMS: atom_id res chain seq x y z
N MET A 1 14.02 -5.31 -5.60
CA MET A 1 14.49 -6.59 -5.03
C MET A 1 14.13 -6.59 -3.56
N LEU A 2 13.50 -7.66 -3.12
CA LEU A 2 13.10 -7.89 -1.72
C LEU A 2 14.05 -8.96 -1.15
N HIS A 3 14.58 -8.72 0.05
CA HIS A 3 15.36 -9.69 0.81
C HIS A 3 14.72 -9.89 2.18
N ILE A 4 14.57 -11.14 2.56
CA ILE A 4 14.18 -11.58 3.90
C ILE A 4 15.39 -12.35 4.43
N ASN A 5 15.92 -11.96 5.58
CA ASN A 5 17.11 -12.59 6.18
C ASN A 5 16.80 -13.03 7.60
N ASP A 6 16.93 -14.33 7.86
CA ASP A 6 16.80 -14.99 9.16
C ASP A 6 15.55 -14.56 9.96
N LEU A 7 14.46 -14.31 9.24
CA LEU A 7 13.24 -13.75 9.80
C LEU A 7 12.61 -14.73 10.78
N THR A 8 12.42 -14.26 12.00
CA THR A 8 11.71 -14.97 13.07
C THR A 8 10.56 -14.12 13.59
N HIS A 9 9.38 -14.73 13.70
CA HIS A 9 8.19 -14.05 14.18
C HIS A 9 7.20 -15.03 14.79
N HIS A 10 6.62 -14.65 15.93
CA HIS A 10 5.63 -15.44 16.65
C HIS A 10 4.28 -14.72 16.65
N ILE A 11 3.19 -15.48 16.69
CA ILE A 11 1.85 -14.96 16.97
C ILE A 11 1.32 -15.66 18.21
N ALA A 12 1.01 -14.88 19.24
CA ALA A 12 0.50 -15.39 20.52
C ALA A 12 1.38 -16.53 21.08
N GLY A 13 2.71 -16.37 20.99
CA GLY A 13 3.69 -17.35 21.46
C GLY A 13 3.89 -18.58 20.56
N LYS A 14 3.15 -18.70 19.44
CA LYS A 14 3.35 -19.77 18.46
C LYS A 14 4.31 -19.30 17.35
N PRO A 15 5.38 -20.06 17.04
CA PRO A 15 6.27 -19.72 15.95
C PRO A 15 5.53 -19.80 14.61
N LEU A 16 5.67 -18.74 13.82
CA LEU A 16 5.10 -18.65 12.48
C LEU A 16 6.19 -18.70 11.41
N PHE A 17 7.31 -18.02 11.68
CA PHE A 17 8.54 -18.07 10.91
C PHE A 17 9.71 -18.32 11.85
N GLU A 18 10.61 -19.21 11.46
CA GLU A 18 11.83 -19.55 12.19
C GLU A 18 13.00 -19.41 11.23
N GLN A 19 13.84 -18.39 11.45
CA GLN A 19 15.06 -18.12 10.69
C GLN A 19 14.88 -18.22 9.16
N CYS A 20 13.77 -17.71 8.62
CA CYS A 20 13.49 -17.87 7.20
C CYS A 20 14.22 -16.83 6.36
N THR A 21 14.80 -17.29 5.24
CA THR A 21 15.55 -16.45 4.30
C THR A 21 15.02 -16.62 2.89
N ALA A 22 14.79 -15.51 2.20
CA ALA A 22 14.30 -15.49 0.82
C ALA A 22 14.76 -14.24 0.08
N ALA A 23 14.92 -14.35 -1.24
CA ALA A 23 15.22 -13.21 -2.10
C ALA A 23 14.31 -13.21 -3.32
N ILE A 24 13.67 -12.08 -3.61
CA ILE A 24 12.84 -11.87 -4.79
C ILE A 24 13.47 -10.79 -5.68
N PRO A 25 14.09 -11.17 -6.81
CA PRO A 25 14.65 -10.23 -7.77
C PRO A 25 13.61 -9.28 -8.37
N ALA A 26 14.07 -8.16 -8.94
CA ALA A 26 13.19 -7.26 -9.66
C ALA A 26 12.63 -7.93 -10.92
N GLY A 27 11.36 -7.64 -11.27
CA GLY A 27 10.68 -8.20 -12.44
C GLY A 27 10.09 -9.60 -12.26
N TRP A 28 10.35 -10.25 -11.12
CA TRP A 28 9.81 -11.57 -10.84
C TRP A 28 8.34 -11.51 -10.39
N ARG A 29 7.58 -12.52 -10.80
CA ARG A 29 6.23 -12.79 -10.30
C ARG A 29 6.30 -14.05 -9.45
N VAL A 30 6.05 -13.91 -8.15
CA VAL A 30 6.20 -14.99 -7.17
C VAL A 30 4.85 -15.25 -6.50
N GLY A 31 4.49 -16.53 -6.37
CA GLY A 31 3.33 -16.97 -5.61
C GLY A 31 3.72 -17.45 -4.21
N LEU A 32 3.03 -16.96 -3.18
CA LEU A 32 3.16 -17.45 -1.81
C LEU A 32 1.99 -18.41 -1.50
N VAL A 33 2.30 -19.69 -1.28
CA VAL A 33 1.31 -20.73 -1.03
C VAL A 33 1.48 -21.33 0.36
N GLY A 34 0.39 -21.84 0.93
CA GLY A 34 0.35 -22.43 2.27
C GLY A 34 -1.08 -22.56 2.77
N ARG A 35 -1.30 -23.39 3.79
CA ARG A 35 -2.64 -23.56 4.40
C ARG A 35 -3.11 -22.26 5.08
N ASN A 36 -4.39 -22.17 5.41
CA ASN A 36 -4.87 -21.04 6.21
C ASN A 36 -4.23 -21.09 7.61
N GLY A 37 -3.83 -19.92 8.12
CA GLY A 37 -3.14 -19.81 9.41
C GLY A 37 -1.63 -20.09 9.39
N THR A 38 -1.01 -20.38 8.24
CA THR A 38 0.46 -20.57 8.13
C THR A 38 1.24 -19.26 8.01
N GLY A 39 0.58 -18.12 8.16
CA GLY A 39 1.25 -16.82 8.23
C GLY A 39 1.41 -16.04 6.93
N LYS A 40 0.74 -16.44 5.84
CA LYS A 40 0.82 -15.71 4.55
C LYS A 40 0.54 -14.22 4.70
N SER A 41 -0.61 -13.86 5.29
CA SER A 41 -0.99 -12.46 5.51
C SER A 41 -0.03 -11.76 6.47
N THR A 42 0.52 -12.47 7.46
CA THR A 42 1.54 -11.94 8.36
C THR A 42 2.84 -11.63 7.64
N LEU A 43 3.30 -12.50 6.74
CA LEU A 43 4.49 -12.24 5.93
C LEU A 43 4.32 -10.99 5.07
N LEU A 44 3.14 -10.83 4.46
CA LEU A 44 2.83 -9.62 3.69
C LEU A 44 2.88 -8.36 4.56
N ARG A 45 2.34 -8.39 5.78
CA ARG A 45 2.42 -7.27 6.74
C ARG A 45 3.84 -6.96 7.19
N LEU A 46 4.69 -7.98 7.36
CA LEU A 46 6.11 -7.81 7.66
C LEU A 46 6.85 -7.19 6.47
N ILE A 47 6.48 -7.54 5.23
CA ILE A 47 7.03 -6.94 4.01
C ILE A 47 6.60 -5.49 3.82
N THR A 48 5.36 -5.15 4.15
CA THR A 48 4.84 -3.78 4.05
C THR A 48 5.30 -2.87 5.19
N GLY A 49 5.85 -3.45 6.26
CA GLY A 49 6.25 -2.73 7.47
C GLY A 49 5.08 -2.41 8.41
N GLU A 50 3.88 -2.95 8.15
CA GLU A 50 2.74 -2.87 9.09
C GLU A 50 3.01 -3.63 10.39
N GLN A 51 3.89 -4.63 10.35
CA GLN A 51 4.38 -5.35 11.51
C GLN A 51 5.90 -5.41 11.49
N SER A 52 6.51 -5.40 12.67
CA SER A 52 7.95 -5.55 12.84
C SER A 52 8.31 -7.01 13.08
N ALA A 53 9.43 -7.44 12.51
CA ALA A 53 10.06 -8.72 12.84
C ALA A 53 10.57 -8.70 14.30
N GLU A 54 10.53 -9.83 14.98
CA GLU A 54 11.17 -9.97 16.30
C GLU A 54 12.68 -10.14 16.18
N SER A 55 13.11 -10.85 15.14
CA SER A 55 14.51 -11.04 14.76
C SER A 55 14.63 -11.21 13.24
N GLY A 56 15.82 -10.95 12.72
CA GLY A 56 16.10 -10.91 11.29
C GLY A 56 15.70 -9.59 10.66
N SER A 57 15.58 -9.55 9.33
CA SER A 57 15.23 -8.33 8.59
C SER A 57 14.44 -8.60 7.33
N VAL A 58 13.59 -7.64 6.96
CA VAL A 58 12.93 -7.56 5.65
C VAL A 58 13.36 -6.26 5.00
N ASN A 59 14.10 -6.37 3.90
CA ASN A 59 14.70 -5.26 3.18
C ASN A 59 14.10 -5.15 1.78
N VAL A 60 13.52 -4.00 1.50
CA VAL A 60 13.04 -3.62 0.17
C VAL A 60 13.95 -2.51 -0.35
N ARG A 61 14.24 -2.49 -1.65
CA ARG A 61 15.06 -1.42 -2.25
C ARG A 61 14.46 -0.04 -1.89
N PRO A 62 15.25 0.95 -1.45
CA PRO A 62 14.73 2.25 -0.99
C PRO A 62 13.87 3.00 -2.03
N SER A 63 14.15 2.81 -3.32
CA SER A 63 13.41 3.44 -4.41
C SER A 63 12.14 2.69 -4.83
N ALA A 64 11.82 1.56 -4.17
CA ALA A 64 10.63 0.78 -4.53
C ALA A 64 9.40 1.34 -3.85
N ARG A 65 8.30 1.41 -4.61
CA ARG A 65 6.97 1.66 -4.07
C ARG A 65 6.27 0.33 -3.83
N ILE A 66 5.73 0.15 -2.64
CA ILE A 66 4.94 -1.04 -2.28
C ILE A 66 3.47 -0.65 -2.38
N GLY A 67 2.69 -1.47 -3.10
CA GLY A 67 1.24 -1.38 -3.17
C GLY A 67 0.63 -2.71 -2.75
N THR A 68 -0.44 -2.65 -1.95
CA THR A 68 -1.17 -3.82 -1.48
C THR A 68 -2.61 -3.77 -1.92
N VAL A 69 -3.18 -4.93 -2.20
CA VAL A 69 -4.63 -5.10 -2.37
C VAL A 69 -5.16 -5.75 -1.11
N ALA A 70 -6.15 -5.12 -0.48
CA ALA A 70 -6.80 -5.68 0.69
C ALA A 70 -7.47 -7.02 0.33
N GLN A 71 -7.50 -7.94 1.29
CA GLN A 71 -8.12 -9.25 1.08
C GLN A 71 -9.64 -9.14 0.86
N GLU A 72 -10.26 -8.12 1.43
CA GLU A 72 -11.68 -7.82 1.31
C GLU A 72 -11.87 -6.40 0.77
N ALA A 73 -12.89 -6.22 -0.07
CA ALA A 73 -13.27 -4.90 -0.53
C ALA A 73 -13.95 -4.10 0.61
N PRO A 74 -13.83 -2.77 0.62
CA PRO A 74 -14.61 -1.93 1.52
C PRO A 74 -16.11 -2.21 1.38
N SER A 75 -16.81 -2.38 2.50
CA SER A 75 -18.26 -2.48 2.54
C SER A 75 -18.91 -1.11 2.76
N GLY A 76 -20.19 -0.97 2.38
CA GLY A 76 -20.97 0.25 2.61
C GLY A 76 -21.86 0.61 1.42
N GLU A 77 -22.47 1.79 1.50
CA GLU A 77 -23.39 2.31 0.47
C GLU A 77 -22.68 3.13 -0.63
N ARG A 78 -21.36 3.37 -0.48
CA ARG A 78 -20.57 4.12 -1.46
C ARG A 78 -20.53 3.35 -2.78
N SER A 79 -20.80 4.05 -3.88
CA SER A 79 -20.71 3.44 -5.21
C SER A 79 -19.27 3.00 -5.53
N LEU A 80 -19.13 2.04 -6.46
CA LEU A 80 -17.81 1.59 -6.91
C LEU A 80 -17.00 2.73 -7.53
N ILE A 81 -17.66 3.59 -8.31
CA ILE A 81 -17.00 4.73 -8.96
C ILE A 81 -16.47 5.72 -7.92
N ASP A 82 -17.26 6.07 -6.90
CA ASP A 82 -16.81 6.97 -5.84
C ASP A 82 -15.68 6.36 -5.01
N THR A 83 -15.69 5.03 -4.84
CA THR A 83 -14.62 4.32 -4.14
C THR A 83 -13.29 4.40 -4.90
N VAL A 84 -13.33 4.21 -6.22
CA VAL A 84 -12.14 4.34 -7.08
C VAL A 84 -11.66 5.79 -7.12
N LEU A 85 -12.57 6.75 -7.30
CA LEU A 85 -12.24 8.17 -7.33
C LEU A 85 -11.69 8.68 -5.98
N ALA A 86 -12.11 8.09 -4.86
CA ALA A 86 -11.57 8.41 -3.54
C ALA A 86 -10.16 7.84 -3.29
N ALA A 87 -9.71 6.86 -4.07
CA ALA A 87 -8.36 6.30 -3.94
C ALA A 87 -7.28 7.24 -4.47
N ASP A 88 -7.64 8.17 -5.37
CA ASP A 88 -6.79 9.29 -5.76
C ASP A 88 -6.87 10.40 -4.71
N THR A 89 -6.06 10.25 -3.66
CA THR A 89 -6.05 11.15 -2.50
C THR A 89 -5.58 12.56 -2.84
N GLU A 90 -4.70 12.70 -3.83
CA GLU A 90 -4.22 14.02 -4.27
C GLU A 90 -5.35 14.78 -4.96
N ARG A 91 -6.00 14.17 -5.95
CA ARG A 91 -7.15 14.76 -6.64
C ARG A 91 -8.28 15.08 -5.67
N ALA A 92 -8.62 14.14 -4.78
CA ALA A 92 -9.69 14.36 -3.80
C ALA A 92 -9.37 15.52 -2.83
N GLY A 93 -8.12 15.62 -2.37
CA GLY A 93 -7.67 16.71 -1.52
C GLY A 93 -7.71 18.07 -2.20
N LEU A 94 -7.22 18.14 -3.44
CA LEU A 94 -7.21 19.38 -4.24
C LEU A 94 -8.63 19.86 -4.56
N LEU A 95 -9.55 18.95 -4.91
CA LEU A 95 -10.96 19.31 -5.14
C LEU A 95 -11.62 19.86 -3.88
N ALA A 96 -11.41 19.23 -2.72
CA ALA A 96 -11.94 19.70 -1.45
C ALA A 96 -11.35 21.07 -1.05
N GLN A 97 -10.06 21.29 -1.29
CA GLN A 97 -9.43 22.59 -1.06
C GLN A 97 -10.01 23.68 -1.96
N ALA A 98 -10.20 23.40 -3.25
CA ALA A 98 -10.77 24.33 -4.22
C ALA A 98 -12.17 24.84 -3.83
N GLU A 99 -12.97 24.03 -3.13
CA GLU A 99 -14.30 24.43 -2.65
C GLU A 99 -14.27 25.47 -1.51
N THR A 100 -13.19 25.47 -0.71
CA THR A 100 -13.09 26.30 0.50
C THR A 100 -12.07 27.43 0.43
N GLU A 101 -11.13 27.35 -0.53
CA GLU A 101 -10.08 28.35 -0.71
C GLU A 101 -10.64 29.67 -1.21
N THR A 102 -10.08 30.77 -0.72
CA THR A 102 -10.52 32.14 -1.06
C THR A 102 -9.40 32.98 -1.67
N ASP A 103 -8.13 32.60 -1.51
CA ASP A 103 -7.01 33.26 -2.16
C ASP A 103 -6.98 32.94 -3.67
N PRO A 104 -7.14 33.96 -4.55
CA PRO A 104 -7.11 33.76 -6.00
C PRO A 104 -5.82 33.10 -6.54
N HIS A 105 -4.68 33.36 -5.91
CA HIS A 105 -3.41 32.74 -6.32
C HIS A 105 -3.40 31.25 -6.00
N GLN A 106 -3.83 30.88 -4.79
CA GLN A 106 -3.90 29.48 -4.38
C GLN A 106 -4.94 28.70 -5.20
N ILE A 107 -6.09 29.30 -5.50
CA ILE A 107 -7.10 28.71 -6.39
C ILE A 107 -6.48 28.39 -7.77
N ALA A 108 -5.72 29.33 -8.35
CA ALA A 108 -5.08 29.12 -9.64
C ALA A 108 -4.03 27.99 -9.59
N GLU A 109 -3.23 27.90 -8.53
CA GLU A 109 -2.27 26.80 -8.34
C GLU A 109 -2.97 25.44 -8.22
N ILE A 110 -4.04 25.35 -7.42
CA ILE A 110 -4.82 24.13 -7.24
C ILE A 110 -5.40 23.65 -8.58
N HIS A 111 -6.03 24.53 -9.35
CA HIS A 111 -6.61 24.17 -10.65
C HIS A 111 -5.56 23.82 -11.69
N THR A 112 -4.40 24.47 -11.67
CA THR A 112 -3.25 24.09 -12.51
C THR A 112 -2.80 22.67 -12.18
N ARG A 113 -2.66 22.34 -10.88
CA ARG A 113 -2.27 21.00 -10.45
C ARG A 113 -3.33 19.95 -10.81
N LEU A 114 -4.62 20.27 -10.66
CA LEU A 114 -5.72 19.39 -11.08
C LEU A 114 -5.67 19.11 -12.60
N ALA A 115 -5.35 20.11 -13.42
CA ALA A 115 -5.17 19.92 -14.85
C ALA A 115 -3.96 19.03 -15.17
N ASP A 116 -2.81 19.25 -14.50
CA ASP A 116 -1.59 18.47 -14.70
C ASP A 116 -1.76 16.97 -14.39
N ILE A 117 -2.56 16.64 -13.38
CA ILE A 117 -2.85 15.24 -13.01
C ILE A 117 -4.04 14.65 -13.78
N GLY A 118 -4.64 15.41 -14.71
CA GLY A 118 -5.79 14.95 -15.49
C GLY A 118 -7.05 14.72 -14.65
N ALA A 119 -7.26 15.49 -13.58
CA ALA A 119 -8.32 15.30 -12.59
C ALA A 119 -9.75 15.25 -13.16
N HIS A 120 -9.96 15.87 -14.33
CA HIS A 120 -11.24 15.95 -15.03
C HIS A 120 -11.33 15.02 -16.24
N ALA A 121 -10.27 14.28 -16.57
CA ALA A 121 -10.34 13.26 -17.59
C ALA A 121 -11.10 12.06 -17.03
N ALA A 122 -12.19 11.66 -17.70
CA ALA A 122 -12.82 10.38 -17.42
C ALA A 122 -11.87 9.25 -17.87
N PRO A 123 -11.86 8.09 -17.17
CA PRO A 123 -11.19 6.89 -17.66
C PRO A 123 -11.85 6.36 -18.96
#